data_AF-A0A8J2MFF7-F1
#
_entry.id   AF-A0A8J2MFF7-F1
#
_cell.length_a   1.000
_cell.length_b   1.000
_cell.length_c   1.000
_cell.angle_alpha   90.00
_cell.angle_beta   90.00
_cell.angle_gamma   90.00
#
_symmetry.space_group_name_H-M   'P 1'
#
loop_
_entity.id
_entity.type
_entity.pdbx_description
1 polymer ?
#
loop_
_entity_poly.entity_id
_entity_poly.type
_entity_poly.pdbx_seq_one_letter_code
_entity_poly.pdbx_strand_id
1 'polypeptide(L)'
;MPITDEQCFTKSQAFHYTRNRLSNQNNYYNGISELQKDYEDPEYYYSRPPDFSQKQTPPPLPPMNSMQKIIPTHLVIEHKQRSGCNSKWMSLGCLLVTVTILFILSLVYFLAWDSKKDANFGNTAQFIIPKIQDKHFIESIYSSSDTNVIKSKVNVDIMATFLLTLLITKRKLCLFEAGTDRSDESKKEYREEHIESARLLQFSNLSVNGTPIHPIQFQRYARSLGVDADCYVIIYDRGEVVWATHAFWIFTLFGHQKVSLYSGGINEWKRLKKNSAQYRTESGDGTYPKRSGHFRAQWNTAVICTFDDILTNMELRTHDLIDGQDREQYEGISSDAVYGHIRSAINIPTKDIYDWHKRKWRDELDLISQFRSRKLNVNRLVIVYSSSSIRSSLIWFALRKCGYNSSIYFGSWPEWLIRAPEFLKVIPKKKF
;
A
#
# COMPACT_ATOMS: atom_id res chain seq x y z
N MET A 1 -51.06 12.69 41.16
CA MET A 1 -50.30 13.95 41.22
C MET A 1 -49.16 13.79 42.22
N PRO A 2 -47.92 14.26 41.97
CA PRO A 2 -47.23 14.39 40.67
C PRO A 2 -45.71 13.99 40.66
N ILE A 3 -45.22 13.60 39.47
CA ILE A 3 -44.03 14.09 38.68
C ILE A 3 -42.62 14.03 39.36
N THR A 4 -41.62 13.29 38.85
CA THR A 4 -40.64 13.78 37.83
C THR A 4 -39.70 12.70 37.26
N ASP A 5 -39.49 12.80 35.94
CA ASP A 5 -38.40 12.24 35.13
C ASP A 5 -37.05 12.83 35.52
N GLU A 6 -35.96 12.07 35.34
CA GLU A 6 -34.75 12.64 34.73
C GLU A 6 -33.86 11.57 34.05
N GLN A 7 -33.72 11.76 32.74
CA GLN A 7 -32.73 11.13 31.87
C GLN A 7 -31.33 11.68 32.18
N CYS A 8 -30.29 10.84 32.12
CA CYS A 8 -28.93 11.35 31.97
C CYS A 8 -28.17 10.59 30.86
N PHE A 9 -28.06 11.29 29.73
CA PHE A 9 -27.24 10.96 28.58
C PHE A 9 -25.75 10.91 28.95
N THR A 10 -25.08 9.79 28.69
CA THR A 10 -23.62 9.74 28.67
C THR A 10 -23.11 10.19 27.30
N LYS A 11 -22.38 11.31 27.31
CA LYS A 11 -21.78 11.98 26.14
C LYS A 11 -20.77 11.08 25.42
N SER A 12 -20.80 11.16 24.09
CA SER A 12 -19.87 10.55 23.16
C SER A 12 -18.44 11.11 23.33
N GLN A 13 -17.45 10.21 23.34
CA GLN A 13 -16.06 10.57 23.09
C GLN A 13 -15.79 10.40 21.60
N ALA A 14 -15.76 11.53 20.89
CA ALA A 14 -15.26 11.62 19.53
C ALA A 14 -13.72 11.62 19.56
N PHE A 15 -13.10 10.68 18.84
CA PHE A 15 -11.67 10.68 18.58
C PHE A 15 -11.35 11.83 17.61
N HIS A 16 -10.98 12.98 18.16
CA HIS A 16 -10.40 14.08 17.38
C HIS A 16 -8.90 13.85 17.24
N TYR A 17 -8.46 13.49 16.03
CA TYR A 17 -7.07 13.67 15.64
C TYR A 17 -6.86 15.14 15.21
N THR A 18 -5.81 15.74 15.76
CA THR A 18 -5.19 17.05 15.48
C THR A 18 -5.90 18.34 15.86
N ARG A 19 -5.27 19.10 16.79
CA ARG A 19 -5.11 20.55 16.64
C ARG A 19 -3.80 21.05 17.29
N ASN A 20 -2.97 21.64 16.43
CA ASN A 20 -1.87 22.59 16.63
C ASN A 20 -1.53 23.10 18.04
N ARG A 21 -0.24 23.09 18.36
CA ARG A 21 0.45 24.23 18.99
C ARG A 21 1.74 24.57 18.23
N LEU A 22 1.62 25.50 17.29
CA LEU A 22 2.66 26.47 16.95
C LEU A 22 2.44 27.69 17.85
N SER A 23 2.99 27.64 19.07
CA SER A 23 3.29 28.81 19.91
C SER A 23 3.90 28.34 21.22
N ASN A 24 5.22 28.14 21.21
CA ASN A 24 6.16 28.36 22.31
C ASN A 24 7.53 27.80 21.88
N GLN A 25 8.13 28.44 20.88
CA GLN A 25 9.58 28.42 20.76
C GLN A 25 10.10 29.62 21.56
N ASN A 26 10.49 29.37 22.80
CA ASN A 26 11.58 30.08 23.48
C ASN A 26 11.82 29.41 24.84
N ASN A 27 13.10 29.23 25.14
CA ASN A 27 13.69 28.68 26.36
C ASN A 27 13.64 27.16 26.47
N TYR A 28 14.72 26.49 26.06
CA TYR A 28 15.43 25.47 26.86
C TYR A 28 16.78 25.20 26.19
N TYR A 29 17.75 26.10 26.38
CA TYR A 29 19.17 25.77 26.40
C TYR A 29 19.65 26.13 27.80
N ASN A 30 19.97 25.12 28.60
CA ASN A 30 21.03 25.10 29.62
C ASN A 30 20.89 23.81 30.43
N GLY A 31 21.91 22.96 30.35
CA GLY A 31 21.98 21.71 31.12
C GLY A 31 22.90 20.69 30.47
N ILE A 32 24.18 21.03 30.34
CA ILE A 32 25.25 20.07 30.06
C ILE A 32 25.42 19.19 31.31
N SER A 33 25.38 17.88 31.13
CA SER A 33 26.11 16.91 31.96
C SER A 33 26.67 15.84 31.02
N GLU A 34 27.97 15.92 30.80
CA GLU A 34 28.79 14.95 30.08
C GLU A 34 28.75 13.58 30.76
N LEU A 35 28.54 12.51 29.98
CA LEU A 35 29.41 11.34 30.05
C LEU A 35 29.41 10.57 28.72
N GLN A 36 30.55 10.74 28.06
CA GLN A 36 31.11 10.19 26.83
C GLN A 36 30.85 8.70 26.54
N LYS A 37 30.55 8.38 25.26
CA LYS A 37 31.17 7.27 24.54
C LYS A 37 31.23 7.58 23.04
N ASP A 38 32.47 7.70 22.60
CA ASP A 38 32.92 8.10 21.28
C ASP A 38 32.57 7.08 20.19
N TYR A 39 32.08 7.59 19.06
CA TYR A 39 32.20 6.92 17.77
C TYR A 39 32.66 7.98 16.77
N GLU A 40 33.97 8.08 16.59
CA GLU A 40 34.60 8.89 15.55
C GLU A 40 34.40 8.20 14.19
N ASP A 41 33.73 8.90 13.27
CA ASP A 41 33.70 8.58 11.85
C ASP A 41 34.81 9.40 11.16
N PRO A 42 35.91 8.79 10.67
CA PRO A 42 37.04 9.53 10.13
C PRO A 42 36.90 9.65 8.61
N GLU A 43 35.95 10.45 8.10
CA GLU A 43 35.99 10.99 6.72
C GLU A 43 34.83 11.99 6.46
N TYR A 44 34.93 13.20 7.00
CA TYR A 44 34.11 14.33 6.51
C TYR A 44 34.89 15.64 6.53
N TYR A 45 35.97 15.69 5.74
CA TYR A 45 36.63 16.95 5.39
C TYR A 45 35.76 17.69 4.35
N TYR A 46 34.96 18.67 4.81
CA TYR A 46 34.76 19.90 4.05
C TYR A 46 35.45 21.04 4.81
N SER A 47 36.62 21.39 4.31
CA SER A 47 37.39 22.56 4.70
C SER A 47 36.55 23.84 4.54
N ARG A 48 36.64 24.71 5.56
CA ARG A 48 36.18 26.12 5.67
C ARG A 48 35.63 26.77 4.39
N PRO A 49 34.46 27.45 4.44
CA PRO A 49 34.01 28.27 3.33
C PRO A 49 34.93 29.50 3.17
N PRO A 50 35.22 29.96 1.94
CA PRO A 50 36.00 31.17 1.72
C PRO A 50 35.18 32.41 2.07
N ASP A 51 35.88 33.40 2.59
CA ASP A 51 35.38 34.70 3.01
C ASP A 51 35.02 35.55 1.76
N PHE A 52 33.73 35.78 1.50
CA PHE A 52 33.29 36.66 0.41
C PHE A 52 33.00 38.06 0.93
N SER A 53 34.04 38.89 0.95
CA SER A 53 33.88 40.34 0.96
C SER A 53 33.92 40.90 -0.47
N GLN A 54 33.04 41.87 -0.72
CA GLN A 54 32.88 42.74 -1.89
C GLN A 54 32.04 42.25 -3.08
N LYS A 55 30.85 42.87 -3.18
CA LYS A 55 29.96 42.93 -4.35
C LYS A 55 30.73 43.39 -5.60
N GLN A 56 30.70 42.58 -6.65
CA GLN A 56 30.82 43.06 -8.03
C GLN A 56 29.49 42.80 -8.74
N THR A 57 28.79 43.87 -9.11
CA THR A 57 27.60 43.79 -9.96
C THR A 57 28.00 43.29 -11.35
N PRO A 58 27.25 42.37 -11.97
CA PRO A 58 27.53 41.93 -13.33
C PRO A 58 27.31 43.09 -14.33
N PRO A 59 28.06 43.12 -15.46
CA PRO A 59 27.88 44.15 -16.47
C PRO A 59 26.49 44.06 -17.13
N PRO A 60 25.94 45.18 -17.62
CA PRO A 60 24.60 45.20 -18.22
C PRO A 60 24.58 44.40 -19.54
N LEU A 61 23.44 43.76 -19.79
CA LEU A 61 23.18 43.00 -21.03
C LEU A 61 23.23 43.94 -22.26
N PRO A 62 23.75 43.47 -23.40
CA PRO A 62 23.76 44.25 -24.63
C PRO A 62 22.33 44.43 -25.19
N PRO A 63 22.07 45.50 -25.94
CA PRO A 63 20.74 45.78 -26.47
C PRO A 63 20.29 44.72 -27.49
N MET A 64 19.06 44.21 -27.32
CA MET A 64 18.38 43.39 -28.33
C MET A 64 18.14 44.21 -29.58
N ASN A 65 19.02 44.06 -30.58
CA ASN A 65 18.72 44.37 -31.97
C ASN A 65 19.60 43.50 -32.88
N SER A 66 19.09 42.31 -33.20
CA SER A 66 19.22 41.70 -34.53
C SER A 66 18.48 40.36 -34.50
N MET A 67 17.31 40.32 -35.11
CA MET A 67 16.67 39.07 -35.50
C MET A 67 17.60 38.32 -36.44
N GLN A 68 18.24 37.25 -35.96
CA GLN A 68 18.73 36.19 -36.83
C GLN A 68 17.79 34.99 -36.68
N LYS A 69 17.13 34.67 -37.80
CA LYS A 69 16.28 33.50 -38.01
C LYS A 69 16.92 32.24 -37.42
N ILE A 70 16.29 31.69 -36.39
CA ILE A 70 16.57 30.33 -35.95
C ILE A 70 16.00 29.39 -37.02
N ILE A 71 16.88 28.72 -37.76
CA ILE A 71 16.53 27.62 -38.67
C ILE A 71 16.32 26.37 -37.80
N PRO A 72 15.20 25.64 -37.91
CA PRO A 72 15.00 24.41 -37.16
C PRO A 72 15.93 23.31 -37.68
N THR A 73 16.78 22.80 -36.81
CA THR A 73 17.63 21.63 -37.06
C THR A 73 16.74 20.39 -37.13
N HIS A 74 16.50 19.92 -38.35
CA HIS A 74 15.87 18.63 -38.59
C HIS A 74 16.87 17.52 -38.20
N LEU A 75 16.41 16.58 -37.38
CA LEU A 75 17.09 15.32 -37.11
C LEU A 75 17.21 14.53 -38.42
N VAL A 76 18.43 14.43 -38.94
CA VAL A 76 18.77 13.49 -40.01
C VAL A 76 18.74 12.08 -39.43
N ILE A 77 17.72 11.31 -39.80
CA ILE A 77 17.69 9.86 -39.58
C ILE A 77 18.57 9.24 -40.68
N GLU A 78 19.77 8.79 -40.33
CA GLU A 78 20.58 7.95 -41.21
C GLU A 78 19.89 6.59 -41.39
N HIS A 79 19.28 6.40 -42.56
CA HIS A 79 18.88 5.08 -43.04
C HIS A 79 20.12 4.27 -43.41
N LYS A 80 20.64 3.47 -42.47
CA LYS A 80 21.65 2.46 -42.75
C LYS A 80 21.00 1.33 -43.57
N GLN A 81 21.08 1.44 -44.90
CA GLN A 81 20.73 0.34 -45.80
C GLN A 81 21.61 -0.87 -45.50
N ARG A 82 21.03 -1.93 -44.94
CA ARG A 82 21.65 -3.26 -44.92
C ARG A 82 21.38 -3.93 -46.26
N SER A 83 22.46 -4.05 -47.04
CA SER A 83 22.55 -4.82 -48.27
C SER A 83 22.42 -6.34 -48.00
N GLY A 84 21.62 -7.02 -48.84
CA GLY A 84 21.79 -8.42 -49.22
C GLY A 84 21.23 -9.49 -48.28
N CYS A 85 19.95 -9.83 -48.42
CA CYS A 85 19.41 -11.08 -47.88
C CYS A 85 19.52 -12.18 -48.95
N ASN A 86 20.30 -13.22 -48.67
CA ASN A 86 20.47 -14.40 -49.51
C ASN A 86 19.12 -15.14 -49.66
N SER A 87 18.64 -15.32 -50.90
CA SER A 87 17.31 -15.90 -51.20
C SER A 87 17.06 -17.31 -50.63
N LYS A 88 18.13 -18.03 -50.28
CA LYS A 88 18.07 -19.35 -49.63
C LYS A 88 17.56 -19.30 -48.17
N TRP A 89 17.80 -18.19 -47.45
CA TRP A 89 17.37 -18.05 -46.05
C TRP A 89 15.88 -17.69 -45.92
N MET A 90 15.30 -17.01 -46.90
CA MET A 90 13.85 -16.75 -46.94
C MET A 90 13.05 -18.04 -47.23
N SER A 91 13.56 -18.91 -48.10
CA SER A 91 12.92 -20.20 -48.40
C SER A 91 12.87 -21.13 -47.19
N LEU A 92 13.94 -21.19 -46.40
CA LEU A 92 13.99 -22.03 -45.18
C LEU A 92 13.08 -21.48 -44.07
N GLY A 93 12.99 -20.16 -43.94
CA GLY A 93 12.07 -19.50 -43.00
C GLY A 93 10.60 -19.74 -43.33
N CYS A 94 10.22 -19.65 -44.62
CA CYS A 94 8.85 -19.97 -45.05
C CYS A 94 8.52 -21.45 -44.80
N LEU A 95 9.46 -22.37 -45.04
CA LEU A 95 9.23 -23.80 -44.83
C LEU A 95 9.02 -24.12 -43.34
N LEU A 96 9.79 -23.53 -42.44
CA LEU A 96 9.60 -23.64 -40.99
C LEU A 96 8.23 -23.12 -40.53
N VAL A 97 7.77 -21.98 -41.07
CA VAL A 97 6.44 -21.43 -40.75
C VAL A 97 5.32 -22.33 -41.26
N THR A 98 5.47 -22.93 -42.44
CA THR A 98 4.44 -23.86 -42.95
C THR A 98 4.35 -25.14 -42.11
N VAL A 99 5.49 -25.67 -41.64
CA VAL A 99 5.52 -26.86 -40.79
C VAL A 99 4.90 -26.58 -39.41
N THR A 100 5.16 -25.41 -38.81
CA THR A 100 4.55 -25.05 -37.53
C THR A 100 3.03 -24.84 -37.64
N ILE A 101 2.55 -24.24 -38.73
CA ILE A 101 1.11 -24.10 -38.98
C ILE A 101 0.44 -25.48 -39.14
N LEU A 102 1.04 -26.39 -39.90
CA LEU A 102 0.51 -27.76 -40.05
C LEU A 102 0.49 -28.53 -38.73
N PHE A 103 1.51 -28.36 -37.89
CA PHE A 103 1.56 -28.98 -36.57
C PHE A 103 0.46 -28.45 -35.64
N ILE A 104 0.20 -27.14 -35.64
CA ILE A 104 -0.88 -26.53 -34.87
C ILE A 104 -2.25 -27.03 -35.36
N LEU A 105 -2.46 -27.12 -36.67
CA LEU A 105 -3.71 -27.64 -37.25
C LEU A 105 -3.92 -29.13 -36.90
N SER A 106 -2.85 -29.94 -36.90
CA SER A 106 -2.90 -31.33 -36.44
C SER A 106 -3.27 -31.43 -34.96
N LEU A 107 -2.74 -30.55 -34.11
CA LEU A 107 -3.04 -30.53 -32.68
C LEU A 107 -4.51 -30.15 -32.44
N VAL A 108 -5.02 -29.15 -33.16
CA VAL A 108 -6.44 -28.74 -33.08
C VAL A 108 -7.36 -29.87 -33.56
N TYR A 109 -7.00 -30.58 -34.63
CA TYR A 109 -7.77 -31.74 -35.09
C TYR A 109 -7.78 -32.87 -34.06
N PHE A 110 -6.63 -33.15 -33.42
CA PHE A 110 -6.54 -34.18 -32.39
C PHE A 110 -7.39 -33.86 -31.15
N LEU A 111 -7.36 -32.60 -30.68
CA LEU A 111 -8.19 -32.15 -29.55
C LEU A 111 -9.69 -32.18 -29.90
N ALA A 112 -10.06 -31.82 -31.14
CA ALA A 112 -11.44 -31.90 -31.60
C ALA A 112 -11.93 -33.36 -31.79
N TRP A 113 -11.02 -34.28 -32.16
CA TRP A 113 -11.32 -35.71 -32.26
C TRP A 113 -11.56 -36.33 -30.88
N ASP A 114 -10.75 -35.97 -29.88
CA ASP A 114 -10.89 -36.49 -28.52
C ASP A 114 -12.22 -36.04 -27.89
N SER A 115 -12.60 -34.78 -28.09
CA SER A 115 -13.89 -34.25 -27.64
C SER A 115 -15.11 -34.96 -28.27
N LYS A 116 -14.95 -35.62 -29.43
CA LYS A 116 -16.02 -36.38 -30.09
C LYS A 116 -16.17 -37.81 -29.55
N LYS A 117 -15.16 -38.37 -28.88
CA LYS A 117 -15.26 -39.69 -28.23
C LYS A 117 -16.06 -39.64 -26.92
N ASP A 118 -15.99 -38.53 -26.19
CA ASP A 118 -16.69 -38.37 -24.92
C ASP A 118 -18.21 -38.14 -25.07
N ALA A 119 -18.68 -37.74 -26.26
CA ALA A 119 -20.11 -37.54 -26.54
C ALA A 119 -20.90 -38.85 -26.78
N ASN A 120 -20.23 -40.00 -26.94
CA ASN A 120 -20.89 -41.28 -27.24
C ASN A 120 -21.00 -42.24 -26.04
N PHE A 121 -20.63 -41.81 -24.82
CA PHE A 121 -20.74 -42.62 -23.59
C PHE A 121 -21.86 -42.18 -22.63
N GLY A 122 -22.77 -41.30 -23.08
CA GLY A 122 -23.83 -40.70 -22.26
C GLY A 122 -25.22 -41.32 -22.40
N ASN A 123 -25.36 -42.59 -22.78
CA ASN A 123 -26.67 -43.25 -22.94
C ASN A 123 -26.66 -44.70 -22.44
N THR A 124 -26.38 -44.95 -21.16
CA THR A 124 -26.75 -46.21 -20.46
C THR A 124 -26.51 -46.11 -18.95
N ALA A 125 -27.33 -45.36 -18.24
CA ALA A 125 -27.48 -45.49 -16.78
C ALA A 125 -28.75 -44.76 -16.31
N GLN A 126 -29.92 -45.27 -16.68
CA GLN A 126 -31.17 -44.73 -16.18
C GLN A 126 -32.13 -45.87 -15.88
N PHE A 127 -31.88 -46.65 -14.83
CA PHE A 127 -32.88 -47.54 -14.23
C PHE A 127 -32.52 -47.83 -12.75
N ILE A 128 -33.51 -47.60 -11.87
CA ILE A 128 -33.74 -48.16 -10.51
C ILE A 128 -33.66 -47.20 -9.28
N ILE A 129 -34.83 -46.58 -8.94
CA ILE A 129 -35.58 -46.49 -7.63
C ILE A 129 -34.97 -45.72 -6.40
N PRO A 130 -35.73 -45.00 -5.51
CA PRO A 130 -36.77 -43.96 -5.67
C PRO A 130 -36.62 -42.76 -4.65
N LYS A 131 -37.60 -41.84 -4.64
CA LYS A 131 -37.78 -40.66 -3.75
C LYS A 131 -37.62 -40.92 -2.23
N ILE A 132 -36.82 -40.07 -1.56
CA ILE A 132 -37.05 -39.58 -0.18
C ILE A 132 -36.68 -38.09 -0.13
N GLN A 133 -37.64 -37.25 0.31
CA GLN A 133 -37.45 -35.84 0.66
C GLN A 133 -36.78 -35.75 2.04
N ASP A 134 -35.71 -34.96 2.19
CA ASP A 134 -35.68 -33.83 3.14
C ASP A 134 -34.35 -33.05 3.11
N LYS A 135 -34.46 -31.79 3.50
CA LYS A 135 -33.43 -30.76 3.75
C LYS A 135 -32.02 -31.29 4.07
N HIS A 136 -31.00 -30.79 3.37
CA HIS A 136 -29.98 -29.89 3.96
C HIS A 136 -28.99 -29.40 2.90
N PHE A 137 -28.68 -28.11 3.02
CA PHE A 137 -27.70 -27.32 2.29
C PHE A 137 -26.27 -27.78 2.63
N ILE A 138 -25.67 -28.70 1.85
CA ILE A 138 -24.22 -28.88 1.67
C ILE A 138 -24.00 -29.68 0.37
N GLU A 139 -23.31 -29.09 -0.62
CA GLU A 139 -22.35 -29.73 -1.54
C GLU A 139 -21.78 -28.62 -2.46
N SER A 140 -20.62 -28.06 -2.10
CA SER A 140 -19.30 -28.42 -2.66
C SER A 140 -19.20 -28.04 -4.15
N ILE A 141 -18.51 -26.95 -4.51
CA ILE A 141 -17.05 -26.94 -4.67
C ILE A 141 -16.57 -28.28 -5.20
N TYR A 142 -16.52 -28.44 -6.52
CA TYR A 142 -15.43 -29.05 -7.30
C TYR A 142 -15.78 -28.92 -8.78
N SER A 143 -15.25 -27.88 -9.42
CA SER A 143 -15.02 -27.90 -10.87
C SER A 143 -13.52 -27.87 -11.06
N SER A 144 -13.00 -29.04 -11.42
CA SER A 144 -11.61 -29.33 -11.70
C SER A 144 -11.28 -28.97 -13.14
N SER A 145 -10.61 -27.85 -13.37
CA SER A 145 -9.64 -27.65 -14.47
C SER A 145 -9.04 -26.26 -14.35
N ASP A 146 -7.99 -26.12 -13.52
CA ASP A 146 -7.02 -25.02 -13.61
C ASP A 146 -5.83 -25.31 -12.68
N THR A 147 -5.07 -26.34 -13.03
CA THR A 147 -3.88 -26.81 -12.28
C THR A 147 -2.65 -25.89 -12.40
N ASN A 148 -2.82 -24.62 -12.81
CA ASN A 148 -1.75 -23.61 -12.86
C ASN A 148 -1.98 -22.38 -11.94
N VAL A 149 -3.02 -22.40 -11.09
CA VAL A 149 -3.36 -21.28 -10.18
C VAL A 149 -2.69 -21.37 -8.79
N ILE A 150 -1.96 -22.45 -8.49
CA ILE A 150 -1.20 -22.57 -7.22
C ILE A 150 0.19 -21.90 -7.36
N LYS A 151 0.20 -20.63 -7.77
CA LYS A 151 1.20 -19.68 -7.27
C LYS A 151 0.62 -19.11 -5.99
N SER A 152 1.18 -19.53 -4.85
CA SER A 152 0.75 -19.18 -3.49
C SER A 152 0.19 -17.75 -3.37
N LYS A 153 -1.13 -17.61 -3.31
CA LYS A 153 -1.78 -16.36 -2.95
C LYS A 153 -1.50 -16.13 -1.47
N VAL A 154 -0.43 -15.41 -1.16
CA VAL A 154 -0.17 -14.88 0.18
C VAL A 154 -1.39 -14.03 0.53
N ASN A 155 -2.16 -14.47 1.53
CA ASN A 155 -3.35 -13.74 1.96
C ASN A 155 -2.93 -12.37 2.51
N VAL A 156 -3.52 -11.31 1.98
CA VAL A 156 -3.20 -9.91 2.34
C VAL A 156 -3.46 -9.65 3.83
N ASP A 157 -4.46 -10.33 4.40
CA ASP A 157 -4.81 -10.33 5.82
C ASP A 157 -4.86 -11.77 6.33
N ILE A 158 -4.34 -12.03 7.52
CA ILE A 158 -4.25 -13.38 8.10
C ILE A 158 -4.94 -13.47 9.46
N MET A 159 -5.42 -14.66 9.79
CA MET A 159 -6.01 -14.97 11.10
C MET A 159 -4.93 -15.27 12.14
N ALA A 160 -5.28 -15.10 13.42
CA ALA A 160 -4.39 -15.42 14.55
C ALA A 160 -3.91 -16.89 14.54
N THR A 161 -4.79 -17.83 14.16
CA THR A 161 -4.46 -19.26 14.05
C THR A 161 -3.41 -19.55 12.99
N PHE A 162 -3.46 -18.81 11.88
CA PHE A 162 -2.46 -18.91 10.82
C PHE A 162 -1.12 -18.33 11.27
N LEU A 163 -1.10 -17.17 11.93
CA LEU A 163 0.10 -16.61 12.54
C LEU A 163 0.72 -17.58 13.56
N LEU A 164 -0.09 -18.16 14.45
CA LEU A 164 0.36 -19.17 15.41
C LEU A 164 1.00 -20.38 14.70
N THR A 165 0.40 -20.86 13.62
CA THR A 165 0.95 -21.95 12.81
C THR A 165 2.33 -21.60 12.25
N LEU A 166 2.52 -20.36 11.77
CA LEU A 166 3.81 -19.90 11.25
C LEU A 166 4.88 -19.81 12.34
N LEU A 167 4.51 -19.38 13.55
CA LEU A 167 5.41 -19.34 14.71
C LEU A 167 5.84 -20.76 15.14
N ILE A 168 4.89 -21.70 15.24
CA ILE A 168 5.17 -23.09 15.65
C ILE A 168 6.04 -23.82 14.61
N THR A 169 5.75 -23.64 13.32
CA THR A 169 6.47 -24.32 12.23
C THR A 169 7.85 -23.73 11.93
N LYS A 170 8.29 -22.70 12.69
CA LYS A 170 9.61 -22.05 12.56
C LYS A 170 9.97 -21.67 11.12
N ARG A 171 8.97 -21.22 10.35
CA ARG A 171 9.21 -20.66 9.01
C ARG A 171 10.09 -19.41 9.15
N LYS A 172 10.75 -19.02 8.05
CA LYS A 172 11.52 -17.78 7.98
C LYS A 172 10.57 -16.57 8.05
N LEU A 173 10.22 -16.19 9.27
CA LEU A 173 9.22 -15.17 9.62
C LEU A 173 9.92 -13.89 10.10
N CYS A 174 9.40 -12.76 9.68
CA CYS A 174 9.71 -11.44 10.23
C CYS A 174 8.40 -10.83 10.72
N LEU A 175 8.15 -10.96 12.02
CA LEU A 175 6.95 -10.43 12.67
C LEU A 175 7.25 -9.03 13.22
N PHE A 176 6.40 -8.06 12.91
CA PHE A 176 6.56 -6.67 13.29
C PHE A 176 5.32 -6.12 13.99
N GLU A 177 5.55 -5.43 15.10
CA GLU A 177 4.59 -4.48 15.66
C GLU A 177 4.85 -3.11 15.03
N ALA A 178 3.89 -2.55 14.30
CA ALA A 178 3.99 -1.20 13.76
C ALA A 178 3.78 -0.18 14.88
N GLY A 179 4.82 0.62 15.15
CA GLY A 179 4.74 1.78 16.02
C GLY A 179 4.01 2.94 15.35
N THR A 180 3.64 3.91 16.17
CA THR A 180 2.95 5.14 15.75
C THR A 180 3.95 6.29 15.58
N ASP A 181 3.46 7.47 15.23
CA ASP A 181 4.25 8.71 15.26
C ASP A 181 4.73 9.11 16.67
N ARG A 182 4.08 8.59 17.71
CA ARG A 182 4.48 8.66 19.12
C ARG A 182 5.49 7.56 19.44
N SER A 183 6.75 7.80 19.06
CA SER A 183 7.82 6.78 19.09
C SER A 183 8.11 6.26 20.50
N ASP A 184 8.14 7.13 21.50
CA ASP A 184 8.52 6.73 22.87
C ASP A 184 7.41 5.95 23.57
N GLU A 185 6.15 6.34 23.35
CA GLU A 185 4.98 5.56 23.75
C GLU A 185 4.98 4.19 23.08
N SER A 186 5.24 4.14 21.77
CA SER A 186 5.29 2.87 21.02
C SER A 186 6.37 1.93 21.56
N LYS A 187 7.56 2.46 21.90
CA LYS A 187 8.64 1.69 22.54
C LYS A 187 8.24 1.18 23.92
N LYS A 188 7.62 2.04 24.73
CA LYS A 188 7.17 1.68 26.07
C LYS A 188 6.14 0.55 26.02
N GLU A 189 5.09 0.73 25.22
CA GLU A 189 4.00 -0.24 25.07
C GLU A 189 4.50 -1.58 24.52
N TYR A 190 5.39 -1.56 23.53
CA TYR A 190 6.05 -2.77 23.02
C TYR A 190 6.86 -3.49 24.10
N ARG A 191 7.66 -2.76 24.88
CA ARG A 191 8.45 -3.34 25.98
C ARG A 191 7.59 -3.91 27.11
N GLU A 192 6.40 -3.35 27.33
CA GLU A 192 5.46 -3.91 28.32
C GLU A 192 4.97 -5.30 27.88
N GLU A 193 4.46 -5.43 26.65
CA GLU A 193 4.03 -6.72 26.13
C GLU A 193 3.86 -6.69 24.59
N HIS A 194 4.48 -7.62 23.87
CA HIS A 194 4.36 -7.81 22.41
C HIS A 194 4.21 -9.30 22.06
N ILE A 195 3.82 -9.63 20.82
CA ILE A 195 3.74 -11.03 20.38
C ILE A 195 5.16 -11.64 20.39
N GLU A 196 5.30 -12.87 20.87
CA GLU A 196 6.60 -13.58 20.91
C GLU A 196 7.33 -13.48 19.56
N SER A 197 8.64 -13.19 19.58
CA SER A 197 9.49 -13.00 18.40
C SER A 197 9.18 -11.76 17.53
N ALA A 198 8.18 -10.94 17.87
CA ALA A 198 7.91 -9.69 17.16
C ALA A 198 9.03 -8.67 17.38
N ARG A 199 9.25 -7.80 16.41
CA ARG A 199 10.17 -6.66 16.47
C ARG A 199 9.37 -5.36 16.38
N LEU A 200 9.78 -4.33 17.12
CA LEU A 200 9.18 -3.01 16.95
C LEU A 200 9.63 -2.36 15.63
N LEU A 201 8.68 -1.96 14.81
CA LEU A 201 8.89 -1.20 13.59
C LEU A 201 8.59 0.28 13.86
N GLN A 202 9.63 1.10 13.95
CA GLN A 202 9.51 2.52 14.23
C GLN A 202 9.05 3.29 13.00
N PHE A 203 7.96 4.05 13.16
CA PHE A 203 7.34 4.83 12.10
C PHE A 203 8.30 5.84 11.44
N SER A 204 9.16 6.49 12.22
CA SER A 204 10.15 7.46 11.74
C SER A 204 11.15 6.86 10.74
N ASN A 205 11.36 5.54 10.78
CA ASN A 205 12.20 4.81 9.85
C ASN A 205 11.42 4.22 8.65
N LEU A 206 10.16 4.59 8.49
CA LEU A 206 9.31 4.21 7.34
C LEU A 206 8.90 5.43 6.53
N SER A 207 8.53 6.52 7.21
CA SER A 207 8.04 7.72 6.57
C SER A 207 8.13 8.94 7.47
N VAL A 208 8.13 10.13 6.84
CA VAL A 208 8.02 11.42 7.51
C VAL A 208 6.68 12.04 7.12
N ASN A 209 5.78 12.25 8.09
CA ASN A 209 4.42 12.74 7.86
C ASN A 209 3.64 11.95 6.78
N GLY A 210 3.89 10.64 6.68
CA GLY A 210 3.34 9.74 5.65
C GLY A 210 4.16 9.65 4.36
N THR A 211 5.01 10.62 4.04
CA THR A 211 5.88 10.51 2.87
C THR A 211 6.91 9.40 3.08
N PRO A 212 6.97 8.36 2.23
CA PRO A 212 7.89 7.25 2.39
C PRO A 212 9.34 7.75 2.36
N ILE A 213 10.20 7.19 3.21
CA ILE A 213 11.65 7.47 3.15
C ILE A 213 12.28 6.89 1.88
N HIS A 214 13.50 7.30 1.55
CA HIS A 214 14.19 6.78 0.38
C HIS A 214 14.43 5.24 0.49
N PRO A 215 14.29 4.45 -0.59
CA PRO A 215 14.46 2.99 -0.56
C PRO A 215 15.76 2.51 0.07
N ILE A 216 16.87 3.24 -0.09
CA ILE A 216 18.16 2.87 0.51
C ILE A 216 18.10 2.99 2.05
N GLN A 217 17.43 4.02 2.57
CA GLN A 217 17.26 4.19 4.02
C GLN A 217 16.37 3.07 4.58
N PHE A 218 15.25 2.79 3.90
CA PHE A 218 14.38 1.66 4.27
C PHE A 218 15.11 0.32 4.20
N GLN A 219 15.93 0.09 3.16
CA GLN A 219 16.73 -1.13 3.02
C GLN A 219 17.67 -1.32 4.20
N ARG A 220 18.42 -0.28 4.60
CA ARG A 220 19.32 -0.34 5.75
C ARG A 220 18.55 -0.65 7.03
N TYR A 221 17.40 0.00 7.21
CA TYR A 221 16.54 -0.23 8.37
C TYR A 221 15.97 -1.66 8.42
N ALA A 222 15.34 -2.13 7.35
CA ALA A 222 14.80 -3.48 7.24
C ALA A 222 15.89 -4.54 7.46
N ARG A 223 17.09 -4.35 6.89
CA ARG A 223 18.23 -5.23 7.14
C ARG A 223 18.70 -5.20 8.59
N SER A 224 18.73 -4.04 9.25
CA SER A 224 19.06 -3.94 10.68
C SER A 224 18.09 -4.71 11.56
N LEU A 225 16.84 -4.84 11.11
CA LEU A 225 15.80 -5.67 11.72
C LEU A 225 15.85 -7.12 11.25
N GLY A 226 16.88 -7.58 10.53
CA GLY A 226 17.03 -8.98 10.11
C GLY A 226 16.10 -9.42 8.96
N VAL A 227 15.54 -8.49 8.18
CA VAL A 227 14.66 -8.81 7.03
C VAL A 227 15.49 -9.31 5.85
N ASP A 228 15.13 -10.49 5.35
CA ASP A 228 15.71 -11.12 4.17
C ASP A 228 14.74 -11.06 2.99
N ALA A 229 15.21 -11.19 1.76
CA ALA A 229 14.34 -11.14 0.58
C ALA A 229 13.25 -12.23 0.56
N ASP A 230 13.50 -13.38 1.19
CA ASP A 230 12.62 -14.56 1.20
C ASP A 230 11.83 -14.72 2.50
N CYS A 231 12.03 -13.86 3.51
CA CYS A 231 11.26 -13.94 4.75
C CYS A 231 9.80 -13.58 4.52
N TYR A 232 8.90 -14.25 5.23
CA TYR A 232 7.51 -13.84 5.28
C TYR A 232 7.38 -12.70 6.29
N VAL A 233 7.05 -11.51 5.84
CA VAL A 233 6.81 -10.34 6.68
C VAL A 233 5.35 -10.36 7.14
N ILE A 234 5.14 -10.31 8.45
CA ILE A 234 3.81 -10.16 9.06
C ILE A 234 3.82 -8.91 9.92
N ILE A 235 2.83 -8.05 9.72
CA ILE A 235 2.74 -6.77 10.41
C ILE A 235 1.43 -6.72 11.18
N TYR A 236 1.48 -6.30 12.43
CA TYR A 236 0.32 -6.02 13.26
C TYR A 236 0.53 -4.70 14.00
N ASP A 237 -0.51 -4.18 14.64
CA ASP A 237 -0.37 -3.06 15.58
C ASP A 237 -1.26 -3.21 16.80
N ARG A 238 -1.40 -2.13 17.57
CA ARG A 238 -2.21 -2.07 18.79
C ARG A 238 -3.68 -1.78 18.55
N GLY A 239 -4.15 -2.04 17.32
CA GLY A 239 -5.52 -1.99 16.84
C GLY A 239 -6.01 -0.60 16.43
N GLU A 240 -5.11 0.30 16.08
CA GLU A 240 -5.43 1.46 15.24
C GLU A 240 -5.48 1.06 13.76
N VAL A 241 -4.78 -0.01 13.38
CA VAL A 241 -4.72 -0.67 12.06
C VAL A 241 -4.12 0.18 10.93
N VAL A 242 -4.27 1.49 11.00
CA VAL A 242 -3.75 2.45 10.03
C VAL A 242 -2.22 2.38 9.94
N TRP A 243 -1.52 2.23 11.06
CA TRP A 243 -0.05 2.12 11.09
C TRP A 243 0.43 0.80 10.50
N ALA A 244 -0.24 -0.31 10.84
CA ALA A 244 0.09 -1.61 10.27
C ALA A 244 -0.16 -1.66 8.75
N THR A 245 -1.26 -1.05 8.26
CA THR A 245 -1.50 -0.95 6.81
C THR A 245 -0.53 -0.04 6.08
N HIS A 246 -0.06 1.03 6.73
CA HIS A 246 0.97 1.91 6.18
C HIS A 246 2.31 1.20 6.07
N ALA A 247 2.75 0.53 7.14
CA ALA A 247 3.94 -0.31 7.12
C ALA A 247 3.84 -1.41 6.05
N PHE A 248 2.67 -2.07 5.93
CA PHE A 248 2.40 -3.03 4.87
C PHE A 248 2.64 -2.40 3.50
N TRP A 249 2.08 -1.22 3.25
CA TRP A 249 2.25 -0.50 2.00
C TRP A 249 3.73 -0.21 1.72
N ILE A 250 4.49 0.27 2.71
CA ILE A 250 5.93 0.55 2.58
C ILE A 250 6.74 -0.70 2.18
N PHE A 251 6.52 -1.84 2.84
CA PHE A 251 7.18 -3.09 2.44
C PHE A 251 6.81 -3.51 1.00
N THR A 252 5.55 -3.33 0.61
CA THR A 252 5.07 -3.63 -0.75
C THR A 252 5.66 -2.67 -1.79
N LEU A 253 5.73 -1.39 -1.44
CA LEU A 253 6.28 -0.28 -2.24
C LEU A 253 7.76 -0.52 -2.53
N PHE A 254 8.49 -1.07 -1.58
CA PHE A 254 9.90 -1.40 -1.73
C PHE A 254 10.16 -2.85 -2.16
N GLY A 255 9.14 -3.52 -2.70
CA GLY A 255 9.31 -4.74 -3.48
C GLY A 255 9.35 -6.03 -2.68
N HIS A 256 8.98 -6.00 -1.39
CA HIS A 256 8.87 -7.24 -0.61
C HIS A 256 7.63 -8.02 -1.04
N GLN A 257 7.82 -9.28 -1.50
CA GLN A 257 6.75 -10.05 -2.14
C GLN A 257 5.82 -10.77 -1.15
N LYS A 258 6.32 -11.09 0.05
CA LYS A 258 5.60 -11.88 1.06
C LYS A 258 5.28 -11.03 2.26
N VAL A 259 4.24 -10.20 2.15
CA VAL A 259 3.76 -9.32 3.21
C VAL A 259 2.31 -9.65 3.52
N SER A 260 2.00 -9.87 4.80
CA SER A 260 0.63 -10.02 5.30
C SER A 260 0.40 -9.11 6.50
N LEU A 261 -0.84 -8.66 6.64
CA LEU A 261 -1.30 -7.98 7.85
C LEU A 261 -1.90 -9.02 8.79
N TYR A 262 -1.61 -8.95 10.08
CA TYR A 262 -2.44 -9.57 11.10
C TYR A 262 -3.35 -8.49 11.71
N SER A 263 -4.55 -8.36 11.15
CA SER A 263 -5.51 -7.30 11.51
C SER A 263 -6.06 -7.38 12.93
N GLY A 264 -5.98 -8.53 13.59
CA GLY A 264 -6.42 -8.71 14.97
C GLY A 264 -5.56 -7.96 16.00
N GLY A 265 -4.31 -7.67 15.65
CA GLY A 265 -3.38 -6.96 16.50
C GLY A 265 -3.06 -7.67 17.82
N ILE A 266 -2.29 -7.00 18.69
CA ILE A 266 -1.94 -7.55 20.01
C ILE A 266 -3.17 -7.76 20.90
N ASN A 267 -4.24 -6.99 20.70
CA ASN A 267 -5.43 -7.07 21.56
C ASN A 267 -6.21 -8.37 21.34
N GLU A 268 -6.41 -8.80 20.09
CA GLU A 268 -6.98 -10.11 19.82
C GLU A 268 -6.04 -11.22 20.30
N TRP A 269 -4.74 -11.10 20.05
CA TRP A 269 -3.75 -12.08 20.48
C TRP A 269 -3.79 -12.32 21.99
N LYS A 270 -3.83 -11.24 22.78
CA LYS A 270 -3.96 -11.30 24.25
C LYS A 270 -5.28 -11.91 24.70
N ARG A 271 -6.38 -11.65 23.99
CA ARG A 271 -7.67 -12.29 24.27
C ARG A 271 -7.58 -13.81 24.04
N LEU A 272 -6.92 -14.24 22.97
CA LEU A 272 -6.72 -15.66 22.66
C LEU A 272 -5.77 -16.35 23.65
N LYS A 273 -4.73 -15.64 24.12
CA LYS A 273 -3.82 -16.09 25.19
C LYS A 273 -4.55 -16.48 26.48
N LYS A 274 -5.65 -15.79 26.84
CA LYS A 274 -6.48 -16.15 28.01
C LYS A 274 -7.13 -17.53 27.86
N ASN A 275 -7.36 -17.98 26.64
CA ASN A 275 -8.04 -19.25 26.35
C ASN A 275 -7.06 -20.38 25.97
N SER A 276 -5.82 -20.06 25.58
CA SER A 276 -4.80 -21.04 25.21
C SER A 276 -3.39 -20.49 25.41
N ALA A 277 -2.57 -21.23 26.15
CA ALA A 277 -1.17 -20.89 26.43
C ALA A 277 -0.26 -20.93 25.18
N GLN A 278 -0.77 -21.35 24.02
CA GLN A 278 -0.01 -21.35 22.76
C GLN A 278 0.18 -19.93 22.19
N TYR A 279 -0.72 -18.99 22.50
CA TYR A 279 -0.60 -17.59 22.08
C TYR A 279 0.33 -16.84 23.03
N ARG A 280 1.65 -16.92 22.79
CA ARG A 280 2.67 -16.35 23.68
C ARG A 280 2.93 -14.88 23.40
N THR A 281 3.35 -14.17 24.44
CA THR A 281 3.82 -12.79 24.39
C THR A 281 5.14 -12.67 25.15
N GLU A 282 5.89 -11.62 24.84
CA GLU A 282 7.17 -11.29 25.46
C GLU A 282 7.16 -9.84 25.98
N SER A 283 8.09 -9.54 26.87
CA SER A 283 8.35 -8.19 27.38
C SER A 283 9.82 -7.82 27.16
N GLY A 284 10.16 -6.54 27.23
CA GLY A 284 11.49 -6.01 26.94
C GLY A 284 11.72 -5.75 25.45
N ASP A 285 12.98 -5.76 25.02
CA ASP A 285 13.36 -5.41 23.64
C ASP A 285 13.13 -6.54 22.61
N GLY A 286 12.52 -7.66 23.03
CA GLY A 286 12.22 -8.84 22.23
C GLY A 286 13.39 -9.84 22.12
N THR A 287 13.07 -11.12 21.91
CA THR A 287 14.08 -12.20 21.81
C THR A 287 14.29 -12.67 20.37
N TYR A 288 14.80 -11.78 19.50
CA TYR A 288 15.11 -12.13 18.12
C TYR A 288 16.62 -12.16 17.83
N PRO A 289 17.09 -13.03 16.91
CA PRO A 289 18.49 -13.03 16.50
C PRO A 289 18.90 -11.66 15.96
N LYS A 290 19.89 -11.04 16.60
CA LYS A 290 20.52 -9.80 16.13
C LYS A 290 21.45 -10.15 14.97
N ARG A 291 20.90 -10.16 13.76
CA ARG A 291 21.63 -10.35 12.51
C ARG A 291 21.20 -9.31 11.50
N SER A 292 22.14 -8.93 10.62
CA SER A 292 21.76 -8.20 9.42
C SER A 292 21.01 -9.14 8.47
N GLY A 293 19.91 -8.67 7.93
CA GLY A 293 19.24 -9.31 6.81
C GLY A 293 19.88 -8.95 5.46
N HIS A 294 19.35 -9.54 4.38
CA HIS A 294 19.82 -9.30 3.01
C HIS A 294 18.77 -8.70 2.06
N PHE A 295 17.63 -8.22 2.58
CA PHE A 295 16.58 -7.57 1.79
C PHE A 295 17.14 -6.48 0.86
N ARG A 296 16.70 -6.43 -0.40
CA ARG A 296 17.08 -5.38 -1.36
C ARG A 296 15.83 -4.61 -1.75
N ALA A 297 15.79 -3.32 -1.40
CA ALA A 297 14.65 -2.48 -1.73
C ALA A 297 14.63 -2.20 -3.24
N GLN A 298 13.45 -2.33 -3.84
CA GLN A 298 13.19 -2.00 -5.24
C GLN A 298 11.84 -1.31 -5.34
N TRP A 299 11.75 -0.23 -6.11
CA TRP A 299 10.49 0.45 -6.33
C TRP A 299 9.49 -0.47 -7.01
N ASN A 300 8.32 -0.61 -6.38
CA ASN A 300 7.14 -1.19 -6.97
C ASN A 300 6.22 -0.06 -7.42
N THR A 301 6.36 0.35 -8.68
CA THR A 301 5.56 1.44 -9.26
C THR A 301 4.07 1.11 -9.37
N ALA A 302 3.68 -0.16 -9.25
CA ALA A 302 2.28 -0.57 -9.32
C ALA A 302 1.44 -0.14 -8.11
N VAL A 303 2.07 0.26 -6.99
CA VAL A 303 1.37 0.60 -5.75
C VAL A 303 1.53 2.07 -5.33
N ILE A 304 2.11 2.90 -6.20
CA ILE A 304 2.37 4.31 -5.96
C ILE A 304 2.00 5.15 -7.18
N CYS A 305 1.47 6.33 -6.93
CA CYS A 305 1.26 7.37 -7.92
C CYS A 305 1.93 8.67 -7.44
N THR A 306 2.37 9.46 -8.41
CA THR A 306 2.96 10.78 -8.26
C THR A 306 1.95 11.87 -8.62
N PHE A 307 2.31 13.12 -8.37
CA PHE A 307 1.51 14.27 -8.82
C PHE A 307 1.24 14.24 -10.33
N ASP A 308 2.25 13.90 -11.13
CA ASP A 308 2.14 13.87 -12.60
C ASP A 308 1.21 12.75 -13.08
N ASP A 309 1.17 11.62 -12.37
CA ASP A 309 0.22 10.53 -12.64
C ASP A 309 -1.23 10.98 -12.41
N ILE A 310 -1.49 11.73 -11.32
CA ILE A 310 -2.82 12.29 -11.06
C ILE A 310 -3.18 13.32 -12.13
N LEU A 311 -2.25 14.23 -12.47
CA LEU A 311 -2.49 15.25 -13.49
C LEU A 311 -2.84 14.61 -14.84
N THR A 312 -2.09 13.58 -15.24
CA THR A 312 -2.38 12.79 -16.44
C THR A 312 -3.76 12.11 -16.35
N ASN A 313 -4.10 11.56 -15.19
CA ASN A 313 -5.42 10.94 -14.98
C ASN A 313 -6.58 11.95 -15.07
N MET A 314 -6.36 13.23 -14.76
CA MET A 314 -7.38 14.28 -14.91
C MET A 314 -7.80 14.48 -16.38
N GLU A 315 -6.89 14.19 -17.32
CA GLU A 315 -7.13 14.28 -18.76
C GLU A 315 -7.65 12.94 -19.31
N LEU A 316 -6.94 11.84 -19.01
CA LEU A 316 -7.20 10.54 -19.63
C LEU A 316 -8.31 9.72 -18.96
N ARG A 317 -8.61 9.99 -17.68
CA ARG A 317 -9.63 9.28 -16.88
C ARG A 317 -9.46 7.76 -16.94
N THR A 318 -8.24 7.28 -16.81
CA THR A 318 -7.90 5.85 -16.84
C THR A 318 -8.14 5.17 -15.50
N HIS A 319 -8.13 5.94 -14.40
CA HIS A 319 -8.31 5.46 -13.03
C HIS A 319 -9.50 6.12 -12.34
N ASP A 320 -10.15 5.38 -11.47
CA ASP A 320 -11.09 5.94 -10.49
C ASP A 320 -10.28 6.57 -9.35
N LEU A 321 -10.65 7.78 -8.92
CA LEU A 321 -9.91 8.53 -7.91
C LEU A 321 -10.70 8.54 -6.60
N ILE A 322 -10.08 8.11 -5.50
CA ILE A 322 -10.69 8.03 -4.18
C ILE A 322 -10.02 9.00 -3.21
N ASP A 323 -10.87 9.79 -2.54
CA ASP A 323 -10.49 10.64 -1.41
C ASP A 323 -10.86 9.98 -0.08
N GLY A 324 -9.85 9.64 0.73
CA GLY A 324 -9.98 9.03 2.04
C GLY A 324 -10.20 9.97 3.22
N GLN A 325 -10.27 11.28 2.97
CA GLN A 325 -10.54 12.27 4.01
C GLN A 325 -11.94 12.07 4.62
N ASP A 326 -12.14 12.64 5.81
CA ASP A 326 -13.48 12.68 6.39
C ASP A 326 -14.41 13.53 5.52
N ARG A 327 -15.71 13.24 5.60
CA ARG A 327 -16.70 13.90 4.74
C ARG A 327 -16.66 15.42 4.89
N GLU A 328 -16.49 15.90 6.11
CA GLU A 328 -16.42 17.31 6.45
C GLU A 328 -15.19 18.00 5.84
N GLN A 329 -14.07 17.29 5.74
CA GLN A 329 -12.84 17.75 5.08
C GLN A 329 -13.03 17.77 3.56
N TYR A 330 -13.57 16.69 2.99
CA TYR A 330 -13.86 16.59 1.55
C TYR A 330 -14.85 17.66 1.08
N GLU A 331 -15.96 17.85 1.82
CA GLU A 331 -17.00 18.84 1.52
C GLU A 331 -16.57 20.27 1.86
N GLY A 332 -15.41 20.46 2.50
CA GLY A 332 -14.84 21.76 2.88
C GLY A 332 -15.64 22.54 3.92
N ILE A 333 -16.29 21.81 4.82
CA ILE A 333 -17.07 22.35 5.96
C ILE A 333 -16.25 22.26 7.26
N SER A 334 -15.17 21.46 7.28
CA SER A 334 -14.29 21.31 8.44
C SER A 334 -13.67 22.64 8.88
N SER A 335 -13.45 22.78 10.19
CA SER A 335 -12.67 23.89 10.76
C SER A 335 -11.16 23.74 10.59
N ASP A 336 -10.71 22.62 9.99
CA ASP A 336 -9.31 22.34 9.73
C ASP A 336 -8.70 23.31 8.73
N ALA A 337 -7.37 23.44 8.76
CA ALA A 337 -6.64 24.32 7.85
C ALA A 337 -6.62 23.80 6.40
N VAL A 338 -6.83 22.50 6.20
CA VAL A 338 -6.74 21.82 4.91
C VAL A 338 -8.05 21.10 4.64
N TYR A 339 -8.78 21.55 3.62
CA TYR A 339 -10.07 20.99 3.22
C TYR A 339 -10.32 21.17 1.72
N GLY A 340 -11.37 20.52 1.20
CA GLY A 340 -11.61 20.36 -0.23
C GLY A 340 -11.04 19.06 -0.76
N HIS A 341 -11.13 18.88 -2.08
CA HIS A 341 -10.74 17.63 -2.75
C HIS A 341 -10.33 17.85 -4.20
N ILE A 342 -9.68 16.83 -4.76
CA ILE A 342 -9.33 16.77 -6.18
C ILE A 342 -10.63 16.63 -6.97
N ARG A 343 -10.82 17.47 -7.98
CA ARG A 343 -12.00 17.40 -8.86
C ARG A 343 -12.20 15.97 -9.36
N SER A 344 -13.46 15.51 -9.40
CA SER A 344 -13.88 14.15 -9.77
C SER A 344 -13.56 13.01 -8.79
N ALA A 345 -12.87 13.28 -7.67
CA ALA A 345 -12.64 12.27 -6.65
C ALA A 345 -13.95 11.80 -6.00
N ILE A 346 -14.00 10.52 -5.63
CA ILE A 346 -15.09 9.90 -4.89
C ILE A 346 -14.67 9.84 -3.42
N ASN A 347 -15.47 10.40 -2.50
CA ASN A 347 -15.15 10.34 -1.09
C ASN A 347 -15.47 8.97 -0.48
N ILE A 348 -14.47 8.34 0.13
CA ILE A 348 -14.57 7.12 0.93
C ILE A 348 -13.83 7.35 2.26
N PRO A 349 -14.49 7.91 3.28
CA PRO A 349 -13.89 8.12 4.58
C PRO A 349 -13.33 6.84 5.19
N THR A 350 -12.19 6.94 5.86
CA THR A 350 -11.57 5.80 6.55
C THR A 350 -12.49 5.14 7.59
N LYS A 351 -13.39 5.91 8.23
CA LYS A 351 -14.41 5.40 9.17
C LYS A 351 -15.46 4.48 8.53
N ASP A 352 -15.61 4.54 7.22
CA ASP A 352 -16.48 3.63 6.46
C ASP A 352 -15.80 2.29 6.20
N ILE A 353 -14.48 2.20 6.36
CA ILE A 353 -13.67 1.00 6.18
C ILE A 353 -13.43 0.27 7.50
N TYR A 354 -13.10 1.03 8.55
CA TYR A 354 -12.79 0.50 9.88
C TYR A 354 -13.57 1.26 10.95
N ASP A 355 -14.26 0.50 11.81
CA ASP A 355 -14.98 1.04 12.97
C ASP A 355 -14.02 1.02 14.17
N TRP A 356 -13.44 2.17 14.51
CA TRP A 356 -12.54 2.30 15.67
C TRP A 356 -13.25 2.16 17.02
N HIS A 357 -14.56 2.44 17.10
CA HIS A 357 -15.31 2.25 18.34
C HIS A 357 -15.47 0.76 18.65
N LYS A 358 -15.80 -0.04 17.64
CA LYS A 358 -15.91 -1.51 17.75
C LYS A 358 -14.59 -2.23 17.52
N ARG A 359 -13.55 -1.50 17.09
CA ARG A 359 -12.23 -2.01 16.71
C ARG A 359 -12.33 -3.14 15.68
N LYS A 360 -13.16 -2.92 14.66
CA LYS A 360 -13.56 -3.96 13.70
C LYS A 360 -13.52 -3.42 12.28
N TRP A 361 -12.93 -4.21 11.38
CA TRP A 361 -13.10 -4.01 9.95
C TRP A 361 -14.57 -4.17 9.56
N ARG A 362 -15.02 -3.40 8.56
CA ARG A 362 -16.24 -3.77 7.85
C ARG A 362 -16.07 -5.12 7.18
N ASP A 363 -17.17 -5.86 7.08
CA ASP A 363 -17.18 -7.14 6.38
C ASP A 363 -16.80 -6.94 4.91
N GLU A 364 -16.15 -7.94 4.30
CA GLU A 364 -15.70 -7.84 2.91
C GLU A 364 -16.87 -7.66 1.94
N LEU A 365 -18.01 -8.33 2.18
CA LEU A 365 -19.20 -8.17 1.34
C LEU A 365 -19.82 -6.77 1.50
N ASP A 366 -19.83 -6.24 2.72
CA ASP A 366 -20.26 -4.87 2.99
C ASP A 366 -19.35 -3.84 2.30
N LEU A 367 -18.03 -4.06 2.33
CA LEU A 367 -17.06 -3.21 1.64
C LEU A 367 -17.27 -3.25 0.12
N ILE A 368 -17.41 -4.44 -0.47
CA ILE A 368 -17.70 -4.59 -1.91
C ILE A 368 -18.99 -3.87 -2.29
N SER A 369 -20.04 -4.01 -1.49
CA SER A 369 -21.32 -3.33 -1.69
C SER A 369 -21.17 -1.80 -1.61
N GLN A 370 -20.43 -1.30 -0.62
CA GLN A 370 -20.13 0.13 -0.48
C GLN A 370 -19.32 0.68 -1.65
N PHE A 371 -18.31 -0.04 -2.13
CA PHE A 371 -17.51 0.38 -3.29
C PHE A 371 -18.35 0.43 -4.57
N ARG A 372 -19.19 -0.59 -4.80
CA ARG A 372 -20.10 -0.62 -5.96
C ARG A 372 -21.16 0.46 -5.91
N SER A 373 -21.74 0.75 -4.75
CA SER A 373 -22.76 1.82 -4.61
C SER A 373 -22.17 3.21 -4.88
N ARG A 374 -20.87 3.37 -4.66
CA ARG A 374 -20.08 4.56 -5.04
C ARG A 374 -19.57 4.55 -6.48
N LYS A 375 -20.06 3.60 -7.29
CA LYS A 375 -19.75 3.44 -8.72
C LYS A 375 -18.29 3.10 -9.03
N LEU A 376 -17.55 2.54 -8.06
CA LEU A 376 -16.23 1.98 -8.34
C LEU A 376 -16.38 0.71 -9.19
N ASN A 377 -15.54 0.62 -10.22
CA ASN A 377 -15.47 -0.56 -11.07
C ASN A 377 -14.25 -1.40 -10.71
N VAL A 378 -14.47 -2.66 -10.32
CA VAL A 378 -13.39 -3.59 -9.94
C VAL A 378 -12.39 -3.86 -11.07
N ASN A 379 -12.81 -3.70 -12.33
CA ASN A 379 -11.95 -3.88 -13.50
C ASN A 379 -11.18 -2.61 -13.90
N ARG A 380 -11.43 -1.49 -13.21
CA ARG A 380 -10.68 -0.25 -13.41
C ARG A 380 -9.61 -0.11 -12.34
N LEU A 381 -8.50 0.52 -12.72
CA LEU A 381 -7.46 0.86 -11.77
C LEU A 381 -7.98 1.98 -10.85
N VAL A 382 -7.54 1.96 -9.59
CA VAL A 382 -8.00 2.90 -8.56
C VAL A 382 -6.81 3.62 -7.96
N ILE A 383 -6.87 4.95 -7.88
CA ILE A 383 -5.87 5.75 -7.16
C ILE A 383 -6.50 6.26 -5.87
N VAL A 384 -5.80 6.05 -4.75
CA VAL A 384 -6.26 6.48 -3.42
C VAL A 384 -5.37 7.61 -2.90
N TYR A 385 -5.97 8.65 -2.37
CA TYR A 385 -5.30 9.70 -1.62
C TYR A 385 -6.12 10.11 -0.39
N SER A 386 -5.56 10.91 0.52
CA SER A 386 -6.27 11.46 1.67
C SER A 386 -5.55 12.75 2.13
N SER A 387 -5.51 13.05 3.42
CA SER A 387 -4.64 14.07 4.00
C SER A 387 -3.20 13.56 4.20
N SER A 388 -3.01 12.25 4.26
CA SER A 388 -1.70 11.58 4.28
C SER A 388 -1.82 10.17 3.69
N SER A 389 -0.70 9.64 3.20
CA SER A 389 -0.60 8.26 2.73
C SER A 389 -0.92 7.22 3.83
N ILE A 390 -0.77 7.57 5.11
CA ILE A 390 -1.11 6.71 6.26
C ILE A 390 -2.62 6.40 6.25
N ARG A 391 -3.47 7.41 6.06
CA ARG A 391 -4.92 7.18 5.92
C ARG A 391 -5.25 6.46 4.62
N SER A 392 -4.58 6.83 3.54
CA SER A 392 -4.77 6.19 2.23
C SER A 392 -4.42 4.72 2.24
N SER A 393 -3.40 4.29 3.01
CA SER A 393 -2.98 2.89 3.07
C SER A 393 -4.05 1.98 3.65
N LEU A 394 -4.88 2.48 4.57
CA LEU A 394 -6.01 1.73 5.10
C LEU A 394 -7.06 1.42 4.02
N ILE A 395 -7.44 2.43 3.23
CA ILE A 395 -8.41 2.27 2.13
C ILE A 395 -7.81 1.42 1.01
N TRP A 396 -6.56 1.67 0.65
CA TRP A 396 -5.82 0.87 -0.32
C TRP A 396 -5.73 -0.61 0.09
N PHE A 397 -5.50 -0.89 1.37
CA PHE A 397 -5.52 -2.25 1.90
C PHE A 397 -6.90 -2.90 1.77
N ALA A 398 -7.98 -2.19 2.12
CA ALA A 398 -9.35 -2.68 1.98
C ALA A 398 -9.73 -2.95 0.51
N LEU A 399 -9.38 -2.05 -0.41
CA LEU A 399 -9.58 -2.24 -1.85
C LEU A 399 -8.90 -3.52 -2.35
N ARG A 400 -7.67 -3.78 -1.93
CA ARG A 400 -6.95 -5.00 -2.31
C ARG A 400 -7.55 -6.27 -1.71
N LYS A 401 -8.05 -6.22 -0.47
CA LYS A 401 -8.84 -7.33 0.10
C LYS A 401 -10.05 -7.65 -0.78
N CYS A 402 -10.74 -6.61 -1.24
CA CYS A 402 -11.92 -6.74 -2.12
C CYS A 402 -11.58 -6.98 -3.61
N GLY A 403 -10.31 -7.22 -3.97
CA GLY A 403 -9.90 -7.57 -5.33
C GLY A 403 -9.70 -6.40 -6.31
N TYR A 404 -9.71 -5.15 -5.84
CA TYR A 404 -9.40 -3.98 -6.68
C TYR A 404 -7.90 -3.83 -6.88
N ASN A 405 -7.50 -3.44 -8.10
CA ASN A 405 -6.13 -3.04 -8.39
C ASN A 405 -5.97 -1.54 -8.10
N SER A 406 -5.14 -1.21 -7.11
CA SER A 406 -5.03 0.15 -6.61
C SER A 406 -3.61 0.58 -6.25
N SER A 407 -3.39 1.88 -6.34
CA SER A 407 -2.14 2.57 -6.00
C SER A 407 -2.41 3.77 -5.09
N ILE A 408 -1.39 4.21 -4.35
CA ILE A 408 -1.49 5.36 -3.45
C ILE A 408 -0.80 6.57 -4.06
N TYR A 409 -1.52 7.68 -4.16
CA TYR A 409 -0.90 9.00 -4.38
C TYR A 409 -0.39 9.55 -3.05
N PHE A 410 0.91 9.35 -2.81
CA PHE A 410 1.52 9.57 -1.49
C PHE A 410 1.64 11.05 -1.10
N GLY A 411 1.80 11.96 -2.07
CA GLY A 411 1.79 13.41 -1.81
C GLY A 411 0.40 13.94 -1.44
N SER A 412 -0.64 13.19 -1.80
CA SER A 412 -1.98 13.33 -1.26
C SER A 412 -2.58 14.75 -1.46
N TRP A 413 -3.65 15.07 -0.74
CA TRP A 413 -4.30 16.37 -0.84
C TRP A 413 -3.35 17.56 -0.56
N PRO A 414 -2.43 17.52 0.43
CA PRO A 414 -1.53 18.64 0.68
C PRO A 414 -0.63 19.01 -0.51
N GLU A 415 -0.03 18.03 -1.19
CA GLU A 415 0.78 18.30 -2.39
C GLU A 415 -0.09 18.87 -3.51
N TRP A 416 -1.27 18.28 -3.73
CA TRP A 416 -2.19 18.73 -4.78
C TRP A 416 -2.68 20.16 -4.54
N LEU A 417 -3.02 20.49 -3.30
CA LEU A 417 -3.48 21.81 -2.90
C LEU A 417 -2.43 22.89 -3.21
N ILE A 418 -1.14 22.57 -3.09
CA ILE A 418 -0.06 23.52 -3.35
C ILE A 418 0.28 23.61 -4.85
N ARG A 419 0.39 22.47 -5.55
CA ARG A 419 0.97 22.39 -6.90
C ARG A 419 -0.05 22.48 -8.03
N ALA A 420 -1.28 21.99 -7.84
CA ALA A 420 -2.23 21.86 -8.93
C ALA A 420 -2.84 23.23 -9.32
N PRO A 421 -3.27 23.40 -10.58
CA PRO A 421 -4.11 24.52 -10.97
C PRO A 421 -5.44 24.58 -10.20
N GLU A 422 -5.93 25.78 -9.89
CA GLU A 422 -7.16 25.99 -9.10
C GLU A 422 -8.40 25.30 -9.70
N PHE A 423 -8.54 25.26 -11.02
CA PHE A 423 -9.71 24.65 -11.68
C PHE A 423 -9.78 23.13 -11.51
N LEU A 424 -8.70 22.47 -11.05
CA LEU A 424 -8.66 21.04 -10.70
C LEU A 424 -8.96 20.78 -9.21
N LYS A 425 -9.17 21.83 -8.42
CA LYS A 425 -9.48 21.76 -7.00
C LYS A 425 -10.95 22.06 -6.79
N VAL A 426 -11.57 21.35 -5.85
CA VAL A 426 -12.91 21.69 -5.36
C VAL A 426 -12.74 22.16 -3.93
N ILE A 427 -12.70 23.48 -3.75
CA ILE A 427 -12.59 24.15 -2.45
C ILE A 427 -13.85 25.01 -2.31
N PRO A 428 -14.76 24.70 -1.37
CA PRO A 428 -15.93 25.54 -1.15
C PRO A 428 -15.49 26.93 -0.72
N LYS A 429 -16.14 27.94 -1.29
CA LYS A 429 -15.99 29.32 -0.80
C LYS A 429 -16.56 29.38 0.61
N LYS A 430 -15.78 29.88 1.58
CA LYS A 430 -16.35 30.29 2.87
C LYS A 430 -17.42 31.34 2.57
N LYS A 431 -18.67 31.06 2.93
CA LYS A 431 -19.68 32.11 3.07
C LYS A 431 -19.21 32.94 4.28
N PHE A 432 -18.60 34.08 4.01
CA PHE A 432 -18.24 35.06 5.03
C PHE A 432 -19.50 35.75 5.55
#